data_AF-A0A369RSD5-F1
#
_entry.id   AF-A0A369RSD5-F1
#
_cell.length_a   1.000
_cell.length_b   1.000
_cell.length_c   1.000
_cell.angle_alpha   90.00
_cell.angle_beta   90.00
_cell.angle_gamma   90.00
#
_symmetry.space_group_name_H-M   'P 1'
#
loop_
_entity.id
_entity.type
_entity.pdbx_description
1 polymer ?
#
loop_
_entity_poly.entity_id
_entity_poly.type
_entity_poly.pdbx_seq_one_letter_code
_entity_poly.pdbx_strand_id
1 'polypeptide(L)'
;MEEKLQEIHSWLERLFDGQPVPQYEVNATTMNMLENLYKLNQVCDNDAHNLIEDVKQKALEYSYEALRLSTILSTLGLDKSSLSQSGNVSLNNLAKIALILKLKDTSISSYYCGIHHLARDTRSVERMHNMEKRLIDALTIKHRDSIVKSSALKRTLRELTDHAAETEPKLEQRLRETAFLGRKSQEYQKIITELKKANKEVNMDPSLYHSNLVKRAKDLQMLKEELAPLQAKWKSYHSLPADISLAKVKLEEAKQEMVRLEMELERRIGSI
;
A
#
# COMPACT_ATOMS: atom_id res chain seq x y z
N MET A 1 -4.59 7.63 64.69
CA MET A 1 -3.90 7.12 63.48
C MET A 1 -3.24 5.78 63.75
N GLU A 2 -2.61 5.61 64.91
CA GLU A 2 -2.00 4.33 65.34
C GLU A 2 -2.99 3.15 65.42
N GLU A 3 -4.16 3.33 66.04
CA GLU A 3 -5.18 2.27 66.13
C GLU A 3 -5.67 1.78 64.76
N LYS A 4 -5.96 2.70 63.83
CA LYS A 4 -6.37 2.37 62.47
C LYS A 4 -5.30 1.63 61.68
N LEU A 5 -4.03 1.98 61.90
CA LEU A 5 -2.90 1.33 61.26
C LEU A 5 -2.69 -0.08 61.80
N GLN A 6 -2.91 -0.28 63.10
CA GLN A 6 -2.85 -1.59 63.74
C GLN A 6 -3.97 -2.52 63.25
N GLU A 7 -5.21 -2.02 63.13
CA GLU A 7 -6.34 -2.80 62.59
C GLU A 7 -6.11 -3.23 61.13
N ILE A 8 -5.63 -2.32 60.29
CA ILE A 8 -5.31 -2.60 58.88
C ILE A 8 -4.13 -3.57 58.80
N HIS A 9 -3.11 -3.43 59.64
CA HIS A 9 -1.96 -4.33 59.65
C HIS A 9 -2.37 -5.75 60.07
N SER A 10 -3.16 -5.91 61.14
CA SER A 10 -3.68 -7.21 61.56
C SER A 10 -4.64 -7.84 60.54
N TRP A 11 -5.39 -7.04 59.80
CA TRP A 11 -6.18 -7.52 58.66
C TRP A 11 -5.29 -8.01 57.53
N LEU A 12 -4.23 -7.27 57.16
CA LEU A 12 -3.27 -7.69 56.15
C LEU A 12 -2.55 -8.98 56.57
N GLU A 13 -2.10 -9.09 57.81
CA GLU A 13 -1.48 -10.33 58.33
C GLU A 13 -2.41 -11.54 58.20
N ARG A 14 -3.70 -11.36 58.47
CA ARG A 14 -4.72 -12.41 58.30
C ARG A 14 -4.95 -12.74 56.83
N LEU A 15 -4.98 -11.73 55.95
CA LEU A 15 -5.19 -11.90 54.51
C LEU A 15 -4.04 -12.67 53.85
N PHE A 16 -2.81 -12.46 54.30
CA PHE A 16 -1.61 -13.08 53.74
C PHE A 16 -1.26 -14.44 54.37
N ASP A 17 -2.01 -14.90 55.38
CA ASP A 17 -1.95 -16.24 55.99
C ASP A 17 -0.52 -16.85 56.06
N GLY A 18 0.37 -16.18 56.79
CA GLY A 18 1.75 -16.61 57.01
C GLY A 18 2.77 -16.14 55.97
N GLN A 19 2.36 -15.42 54.91
CA GLN A 19 3.28 -14.68 54.04
C GLN A 19 3.57 -13.27 54.58
N PRO A 20 4.80 -12.74 54.39
CA PRO A 20 5.12 -11.39 54.83
C PRO A 20 4.29 -10.36 54.06
N VAL A 21 3.63 -9.45 54.80
CA VAL A 21 2.88 -8.35 54.21
C VAL A 21 3.83 -7.48 53.38
N PRO A 22 3.53 -7.22 52.08
CA PRO A 22 4.36 -6.36 51.25
C PRO A 22 4.54 -4.96 51.86
N GLN A 23 5.73 -4.40 51.68
CA GLN A 23 5.99 -3.02 52.11
C GLN A 23 5.08 -2.05 51.35
N TYR A 24 4.42 -1.15 52.08
CA TYR A 24 3.55 -0.14 51.51
C TYR A 24 3.86 1.23 52.11
N GLU A 25 3.58 2.28 51.34
CA GLU A 25 3.77 3.66 51.80
C GLU A 25 2.65 4.06 52.76
N VAL A 26 3.00 4.41 54.00
CA VAL A 26 2.07 4.94 55.00
C VAL A 26 1.83 6.43 54.72
N ASN A 27 1.03 6.71 53.69
CA ASN A 27 0.54 8.05 53.38
C ASN A 27 -0.99 8.13 53.58
N ALA A 28 -1.55 9.33 53.78
CA ALA A 28 -2.97 9.49 54.08
C ALA A 28 -3.90 8.90 53.01
N THR A 29 -3.46 8.93 51.75
CA THR A 29 -4.18 8.38 50.60
C THR A 29 -4.22 6.86 50.64
N THR A 30 -3.07 6.20 50.82
CA THR A 30 -2.92 4.76 50.94
C THR A 30 -3.67 4.24 52.16
N MET A 31 -3.60 4.92 53.30
CA MET A 31 -4.34 4.53 54.50
C MET A 31 -5.85 4.62 54.32
N ASN A 32 -6.35 5.65 53.63
CA ASN A 32 -7.78 5.75 53.31
C ASN A 32 -8.21 4.66 52.32
N MET A 33 -7.39 4.35 51.32
CA MET A 33 -7.65 3.23 50.39
C MET A 33 -7.69 1.89 51.11
N LEU A 34 -6.72 1.61 51.98
CA LEU A 34 -6.66 0.38 52.77
C LEU A 34 -7.82 0.28 53.76
N GLU A 35 -8.22 1.39 54.41
CA GLU A 35 -9.39 1.41 55.30
C GLU A 35 -10.69 1.10 54.54
N ASN A 36 -10.85 1.64 53.33
CA ASN A 36 -12.01 1.35 52.49
C ASN A 36 -12.01 -0.11 52.00
N LEU A 37 -10.85 -0.64 51.60
CA LEU A 37 -10.71 -2.05 51.21
C LEU A 37 -11.00 -2.99 52.37
N TYR A 38 -10.48 -2.68 53.57
CA TYR A 38 -10.74 -3.43 54.78
C TYR A 38 -12.25 -3.50 55.08
N LYS A 39 -12.93 -2.35 55.10
CA LYS A 39 -14.38 -2.29 55.35
C LYS A 39 -15.17 -3.06 54.30
N LEU A 40 -14.83 -2.90 53.02
CA LEU A 40 -15.50 -3.61 51.93
C LEU A 40 -15.30 -5.12 52.07
N ASN A 41 -14.07 -5.55 52.31
CA ASN A 41 -13.73 -6.96 52.50
C ASN A 41 -14.44 -7.54 53.73
N GLN A 42 -14.49 -6.82 54.85
CA GLN A 42 -15.22 -7.26 56.04
C GLN A 42 -16.72 -7.45 55.78
N VAL A 43 -17.35 -6.54 55.02
CA VAL A 43 -18.76 -6.71 54.60
C VAL A 43 -18.91 -7.94 53.72
N CYS A 44 -18.07 -8.10 52.70
CA CYS A 44 -18.11 -9.26 51.80
C CYS A 44 -17.88 -10.59 52.54
N ASP A 45 -16.93 -10.64 53.47
CA ASP A 45 -16.61 -11.82 54.27
C ASP A 45 -17.78 -12.19 55.20
N ASN A 46 -18.40 -11.18 55.82
CA ASN A 46 -19.58 -11.38 56.66
C ASN A 46 -20.79 -11.86 55.83
N ASP A 47 -21.02 -11.28 54.65
CA ASP A 47 -22.10 -11.73 53.75
C ASP A 47 -21.86 -13.15 53.25
N ALA A 48 -20.62 -13.50 52.90
CA ALA A 48 -20.24 -14.85 52.53
C ALA A 48 -20.43 -15.83 53.70
N HIS A 49 -20.03 -15.45 54.91
CA HIS A 49 -20.25 -16.24 56.11
C HIS A 49 -21.74 -16.50 56.36
N ASN A 50 -22.56 -15.45 56.34
CA ASN A 50 -24.01 -15.55 56.53
C ASN A 50 -24.66 -16.44 55.46
N LEU A 51 -24.24 -16.32 54.19
CA LEU A 51 -24.72 -17.17 53.11
C LEU A 51 -24.35 -18.64 53.33
N ILE A 52 -23.13 -18.92 53.81
CA ILE A 52 -22.69 -20.29 54.12
C ILE A 52 -23.54 -20.87 55.26
N GLU A 53 -23.74 -20.13 56.34
CA GLU A 53 -24.54 -20.60 57.48
C GLU A 53 -26.01 -20.81 57.10
N ASP A 54 -26.60 -19.90 56.32
CA ASP A 54 -27.96 -20.05 55.78
C ASP A 54 -28.08 -21.31 54.88
N VAL A 55 -27.13 -21.57 54.00
CA VAL A 55 -27.12 -22.76 53.15
C VAL A 55 -26.97 -24.04 53.97
N LYS A 56 -26.10 -24.04 55.00
CA LYS A 56 -25.96 -25.17 55.93
C LYS A 56 -27.27 -25.44 56.67
N GLN A 57 -27.90 -24.40 57.20
CA GLN A 57 -29.18 -24.51 57.89
C GLN A 57 -30.24 -25.10 56.96
N LYS A 58 -30.39 -24.55 55.75
CA LYS A 58 -31.34 -25.08 54.74
C LYS A 58 -31.05 -26.54 54.40
N ALA A 59 -29.78 -26.92 54.24
CA ALA A 59 -29.41 -28.31 53.98
C ALA A 59 -29.85 -29.25 55.11
N LEU A 60 -29.70 -28.82 56.37
CA LEU A 60 -30.20 -29.56 57.53
C LEU A 60 -31.73 -29.65 57.51
N GLU A 61 -32.44 -28.54 57.29
CA GLU A 61 -33.90 -28.52 57.20
C GLU A 61 -34.43 -29.47 56.11
N TYR A 62 -33.83 -29.45 54.92
CA TYR A 62 -34.16 -30.38 53.83
C TYR A 62 -33.87 -31.84 54.20
N SER A 63 -32.79 -32.11 54.94
CA SER A 63 -32.46 -33.46 55.39
C SER A 63 -33.46 -34.01 56.41
N TYR A 64 -33.89 -33.18 57.36
CA TYR A 64 -34.90 -33.55 58.35
C TYR A 64 -36.27 -33.74 57.71
N GLU A 65 -36.63 -32.88 56.76
CA GLU A 65 -37.89 -33.00 56.02
C GLU A 65 -37.90 -34.27 55.15
N ALA A 66 -36.77 -34.60 54.50
CA ALA A 66 -36.63 -35.85 53.76
C ALA A 66 -36.80 -37.08 54.66
N LEU A 67 -36.22 -37.05 55.87
CA LEU A 67 -36.40 -38.11 56.86
C LEU A 67 -37.87 -38.21 57.30
N ARG A 68 -38.51 -37.09 57.63
CA ARG A 68 -39.92 -37.02 58.04
C ARG A 68 -40.83 -37.63 56.97
N LEU A 69 -40.66 -37.23 55.71
CA LEU A 69 -41.42 -37.76 54.58
C LEU A 69 -41.14 -39.25 54.36
N SER A 70 -39.88 -39.69 54.48
CA SER A 70 -39.51 -41.10 54.37
C SER A 70 -40.19 -41.96 55.45
N THR A 71 -40.26 -41.48 56.69
CA THR A 71 -40.96 -42.18 57.77
C THR A 71 -42.45 -42.30 57.48
N ILE A 72 -43.10 -41.20 57.05
CA ILE A 72 -44.52 -41.21 56.68
C ILE A 72 -44.78 -42.20 55.55
N LEU A 73 -43.98 -42.17 54.48
CA LEU A 73 -44.13 -43.09 53.35
C LEU A 73 -43.94 -44.55 53.77
N SER A 74 -42.96 -44.83 54.63
CA SER A 74 -42.74 -46.17 55.18
C SER A 74 -43.94 -46.67 56.00
N THR A 75 -44.54 -45.82 56.83
CA THR A 75 -45.75 -46.19 57.60
C THR A 75 -46.96 -46.50 56.71
N LEU A 76 -47.01 -45.91 55.51
CA LEU A 76 -48.05 -46.16 54.51
C LEU A 76 -47.72 -47.33 53.57
N GLY A 77 -46.56 -47.98 53.74
CA GLY A 77 -46.08 -49.05 52.84
C GLY A 77 -45.64 -48.56 51.45
N LEU A 78 -45.48 -47.25 51.27
CA LEU A 78 -45.08 -46.59 50.02
C LEU A 78 -43.57 -46.34 49.95
N ASP A 79 -42.78 -47.26 50.49
CA ASP A 79 -41.33 -47.14 50.45
C ASP A 79 -40.79 -47.34 49.02
N LYS A 80 -39.57 -46.88 48.78
CA LYS A 80 -38.86 -47.03 47.51
C LYS A 80 -38.75 -48.49 47.07
N SER A 81 -38.66 -49.43 48.02
CA SER A 81 -38.67 -50.87 47.77
C SER A 81 -40.00 -51.42 47.26
N SER A 82 -41.11 -50.70 47.48
CA SER A 82 -42.45 -51.11 47.03
C SER A 82 -42.67 -50.85 45.53
N LEU A 83 -41.79 -50.09 44.89
CA LEU A 83 -41.85 -49.79 43.45
C LEU A 83 -41.14 -50.87 42.63
N SER A 84 -41.63 -51.12 41.42
CA SER A 84 -40.92 -51.93 40.43
C SER A 84 -39.56 -51.31 40.09
N GLN A 85 -38.64 -52.12 39.56
CA GLN A 85 -37.32 -51.63 39.13
C GLN A 85 -37.44 -50.45 38.13
N SER A 86 -38.39 -50.54 37.18
CA SER A 86 -38.66 -49.46 36.22
C SER A 86 -39.20 -48.19 36.88
N GLY A 87 -40.10 -48.33 37.85
CA GLY A 87 -40.62 -47.21 38.64
C GLY A 87 -39.50 -46.50 39.42
N ASN A 88 -38.61 -47.28 40.04
CA ASN A 88 -37.44 -46.77 40.75
C ASN A 88 -36.49 -45.97 39.87
N VAL A 89 -36.19 -46.50 38.67
CA VAL A 89 -35.34 -45.80 37.69
C VAL A 89 -36.02 -44.50 37.22
N SER A 90 -37.31 -44.55 36.92
CA SER A 90 -38.07 -43.38 36.44
C SER A 90 -38.12 -42.27 37.49
N LEU A 91 -38.39 -42.61 38.75
CA LEU A 91 -38.41 -41.66 39.87
C LEU A 91 -37.03 -41.05 40.10
N ASN A 92 -35.97 -41.85 40.08
CA ASN A 92 -34.60 -41.36 40.23
C ASN A 92 -34.21 -40.40 39.09
N ASN A 93 -34.60 -40.73 37.85
CA ASN A 93 -34.36 -39.85 36.71
C ASN A 93 -35.14 -38.53 36.84
N LEU A 94 -36.40 -38.59 37.28
CA LEU A 94 -37.22 -37.40 37.48
C LEU A 94 -36.65 -36.48 38.57
N ALA A 95 -36.16 -37.05 39.67
CA ALA A 95 -35.46 -36.31 40.73
C ALA A 95 -34.15 -35.68 40.22
N LYS A 96 -33.35 -36.43 39.45
CA LYS A 96 -32.12 -35.89 38.82
C LYS A 96 -32.43 -34.76 37.85
N ILE A 97 -33.46 -34.91 37.01
CA ILE A 97 -33.89 -33.85 36.08
C ILE A 97 -34.34 -32.61 36.85
N ALA A 98 -35.08 -32.75 37.95
CA ALA A 98 -35.44 -31.62 38.80
C ALA A 98 -34.22 -30.90 39.39
N LEU A 99 -33.21 -31.65 39.85
CA LEU A 99 -31.96 -31.08 40.37
C LEU A 99 -31.17 -30.35 39.27
N ILE A 100 -31.04 -30.95 38.09
CA ILE A 100 -30.34 -30.35 36.93
C ILE A 100 -31.04 -29.07 36.49
N LEU A 101 -32.38 -29.09 36.41
CA LEU A 101 -33.20 -27.92 36.06
C LEU A 101 -33.38 -26.94 37.23
N LYS A 102 -32.85 -27.26 38.42
CA LYS A 102 -32.98 -26.48 39.65
C LYS A 102 -34.43 -26.08 39.95
N LEU A 103 -35.34 -27.04 39.85
CA LEU A 103 -36.77 -26.81 40.07
C LEU A 103 -37.07 -26.55 41.54
N LYS A 104 -38.04 -25.64 41.79
CA LYS A 104 -38.55 -25.34 43.13
C LYS A 104 -39.48 -26.43 43.68
N ASP A 105 -40.23 -27.07 42.78
CA ASP A 105 -41.14 -28.17 43.10
C ASP A 105 -41.09 -29.25 42.01
N THR A 106 -41.65 -30.42 42.31
CA THR A 106 -41.77 -31.55 41.37
C THR A 106 -43.08 -31.51 40.59
N SER A 107 -43.67 -30.32 40.39
CA SER A 107 -44.89 -30.18 39.59
C SER A 107 -44.57 -30.30 38.09
N ILE A 108 -45.52 -30.84 37.31
CA ILE A 108 -45.36 -30.99 35.85
C ILE A 108 -45.10 -29.64 35.18
N SER A 109 -45.75 -28.57 35.64
CA SER A 109 -45.56 -27.21 35.14
C SER A 109 -44.12 -26.73 35.33
N SER A 110 -43.52 -26.97 36.50
CA SER A 110 -42.11 -26.64 36.75
C SER A 110 -41.15 -27.39 35.83
N TYR A 111 -41.40 -28.68 35.58
CA TYR A 111 -40.62 -29.44 34.58
C TYR A 111 -40.76 -28.83 33.19
N TYR A 112 -41.98 -28.53 32.76
CA TYR A 112 -42.23 -27.95 31.45
C TYR A 112 -41.54 -26.58 31.28
N CYS A 113 -41.67 -25.72 32.27
CA CYS A 113 -41.00 -24.42 32.30
C CYS A 113 -39.47 -24.58 32.28
N GLY A 114 -38.91 -25.46 33.12
CA GLY A 114 -37.46 -25.71 33.16
C GLY A 114 -36.91 -26.22 31.82
N ILE A 115 -37.59 -27.18 31.20
CA ILE A 115 -37.24 -27.69 29.88
C ILE A 115 -37.34 -26.58 28.82
N HIS A 116 -38.39 -25.77 28.84
CA HIS A 116 -38.57 -24.68 27.89
C HIS A 116 -37.50 -23.59 28.07
N HIS A 117 -37.15 -23.24 29.31
CA HIS A 117 -36.06 -22.31 29.61
C HIS A 117 -34.74 -22.84 29.06
N LEU A 118 -34.38 -24.10 29.36
CA LEU A 118 -33.17 -24.72 28.83
C LEU A 118 -33.16 -24.74 27.29
N ALA A 119 -34.28 -25.11 26.65
CA ALA A 119 -34.39 -25.11 25.20
C ALA A 119 -34.22 -23.71 24.60
N ARG A 120 -34.80 -22.69 25.23
CA ARG A 120 -34.66 -21.29 24.82
C ARG A 120 -33.21 -20.83 24.93
N ASP A 121 -32.57 -21.15 26.05
CA ASP A 121 -31.19 -20.73 26.35
C ASP A 121 -30.20 -21.43 25.39
N THR A 122 -30.38 -22.74 25.14
CA THR A 122 -29.63 -23.48 24.12
C THR A 122 -29.74 -22.83 22.74
N ARG A 123 -30.97 -22.51 22.30
CA ARG A 123 -31.17 -21.80 21.02
C ARG A 123 -30.52 -20.41 21.01
N SER A 124 -30.48 -19.72 22.15
CA SER A 124 -29.84 -18.40 22.25
C SER A 124 -28.33 -18.50 22.11
N VAL A 125 -27.71 -19.44 22.82
CA VAL A 125 -26.27 -19.72 22.71
C VAL A 125 -25.91 -20.14 21.28
N GLU A 126 -26.71 -21.00 20.66
CA GLU A 126 -26.50 -21.42 19.26
C GLU A 126 -26.59 -20.23 18.28
N ARG A 127 -27.55 -19.32 18.47
CA ARG A 127 -27.63 -18.09 17.66
C ARG A 127 -26.39 -17.20 17.84
N MET A 128 -25.94 -17.00 19.08
CA MET A 128 -24.75 -16.20 19.37
C MET A 128 -23.50 -16.82 18.74
N HIS A 129 -23.32 -18.13 18.89
CA HIS A 129 -22.22 -18.87 18.28
C HIS A 129 -22.21 -18.75 16.76
N ASN A 130 -23.38 -18.88 16.11
CA ASN A 130 -23.50 -18.72 14.66
C ASN A 130 -23.18 -17.30 14.18
N MET A 131 -23.55 -16.28 14.97
CA MET A 131 -23.20 -14.89 14.68
C MET A 131 -21.69 -14.66 14.79
N GLU A 132 -21.08 -15.15 15.87
CA GLU A 132 -19.62 -15.08 16.08
C GLU A 132 -18.87 -15.77 14.94
N LYS A 133 -19.29 -16.97 14.55
CA LYS A 133 -18.72 -17.71 13.41
C LYS A 133 -18.75 -16.88 12.13
N ARG A 134 -19.87 -16.24 11.80
CA ARG A 134 -19.99 -15.36 10.62
C ARG A 134 -19.05 -14.16 10.70
N LEU A 135 -18.90 -13.56 11.88
CA LEU A 135 -17.97 -12.45 12.09
C LEU A 135 -16.52 -12.90 11.89
N ILE A 136 -16.14 -14.06 12.43
CA ILE A 136 -14.81 -14.65 12.25
C ILE A 136 -14.54 -14.92 10.77
N ASP A 137 -15.49 -15.50 10.04
CA ASP A 137 -15.35 -15.75 8.60
C ASP A 137 -15.14 -14.44 7.82
N ALA A 138 -15.95 -13.41 8.10
CA ALA A 138 -15.84 -12.11 7.46
C ALA A 138 -14.51 -11.40 7.79
N LEU A 139 -14.05 -11.46 9.04
CA LEU A 139 -12.77 -10.92 9.46
C LEU A 139 -11.60 -11.67 8.81
N THR A 140 -11.71 -12.99 8.65
CA THR A 140 -10.69 -13.81 7.99
C THR A 140 -10.52 -13.42 6.52
N ILE A 141 -11.63 -13.17 5.81
CA ILE A 141 -11.58 -12.68 4.42
C ILE A 141 -10.90 -11.31 4.37
N LYS A 142 -11.33 -10.35 5.19
CA LYS A 142 -10.71 -9.02 5.26
C LYS A 142 -9.22 -9.07 5.62
N HIS A 143 -8.85 -9.97 6.52
CA HIS A 143 -7.47 -10.16 6.94
C HIS A 143 -6.61 -10.68 5.78
N ARG A 144 -7.10 -11.67 5.02
CA ARG A 144 -6.43 -12.16 3.81
C ARG A 144 -6.24 -11.04 2.77
N ASP A 145 -7.29 -10.25 2.50
CA ASP A 145 -7.19 -9.12 1.57
C ASP A 145 -6.17 -8.08 2.03
N SER A 146 -6.13 -7.79 3.34
CA SER A 146 -5.16 -6.88 3.93
C SER A 146 -3.73 -7.40 3.81
N ILE A 147 -3.51 -8.71 3.98
CA ILE A 147 -2.19 -9.33 3.78
C ILE A 147 -1.73 -9.17 2.33
N VAL A 148 -2.60 -9.46 1.36
CA VAL A 148 -2.28 -9.32 -0.07
C VAL A 148 -1.96 -7.87 -0.43
N LYS A 149 -2.73 -6.90 0.06
CA LYS A 149 -2.44 -5.48 -0.15
C LYS A 149 -1.13 -5.05 0.48
N SER A 150 -0.85 -5.52 1.70
CA SER A 150 0.41 -5.24 2.41
C SER A 150 1.62 -5.81 1.68
N SER A 151 1.55 -7.03 1.17
CA SER A 151 2.64 -7.62 0.38
C SER A 151 2.86 -6.91 -0.94
N ALA A 152 1.78 -6.50 -1.63
CA ALA A 152 1.87 -5.69 -2.84
C ALA A 152 2.53 -4.32 -2.58
N LEU A 153 2.13 -3.63 -1.50
CA LEU A 153 2.74 -2.36 -1.09
C LEU A 153 4.23 -2.51 -0.73
N LYS A 154 4.60 -3.58 -0.02
CA LYS A 154 6.00 -3.88 0.28
C LYS A 154 6.82 -4.11 -1.00
N ARG A 155 6.24 -4.79 -2.00
CA ARG A 155 6.90 -5.01 -3.29
C ARG A 155 7.09 -3.70 -4.05
N THR A 156 6.05 -2.88 -4.19
CA THR A 156 6.17 -1.59 -4.89
C THR A 156 7.10 -0.63 -4.17
N LEU A 157 7.12 -0.61 -2.85
CA LEU A 157 8.07 0.20 -2.07
C LEU A 157 9.51 -0.22 -2.38
N ARG A 158 9.79 -1.53 -2.45
CA ARG A 158 11.11 -2.04 -2.82
C ARG A 158 11.48 -1.60 -4.24
N GLU A 159 10.60 -1.79 -5.21
CA GLU A 159 10.82 -1.38 -6.61
C GLU A 159 11.10 0.12 -6.73
N LEU A 160 10.34 0.96 -6.02
CA LEU A 160 10.56 2.41 -6.01
C LEU A 160 11.87 2.78 -5.32
N THR A 161 12.26 2.08 -4.26
CA THR A 161 13.53 2.31 -3.56
C THR A 161 14.70 1.95 -4.46
N ASP A 162 14.64 0.81 -5.15
CA ASP A 162 15.66 0.35 -6.09
C ASP A 162 15.77 1.33 -7.28
N HIS A 163 14.63 1.79 -7.82
CA HIS A 163 14.62 2.76 -8.91
C HIS A 163 15.13 4.15 -8.48
N ALA A 164 14.82 4.58 -7.27
CA ALA A 164 15.38 5.82 -6.70
C ALA A 164 16.90 5.71 -6.59
N ALA A 165 17.42 4.59 -6.05
CA ALA A 165 18.85 4.35 -5.94
C ALA A 165 19.58 4.33 -7.30
N GLU A 166 18.93 3.85 -8.37
CA GLU A 166 19.51 3.87 -9.72
C GLU A 166 19.45 5.27 -10.38
N THR A 167 18.39 6.03 -10.12
CA THR A 167 18.14 7.33 -10.76
C THR A 167 18.87 8.48 -10.07
N GLU A 168 19.09 8.41 -8.76
CA GLU A 168 19.80 9.41 -7.97
C GLU A 168 21.20 9.74 -8.52
N PRO A 169 22.11 8.77 -8.80
CA PRO A 169 23.42 9.10 -9.36
C PRO A 169 23.33 9.68 -10.77
N LYS A 170 22.38 9.23 -11.60
CA LYS A 170 22.14 9.77 -12.95
C LYS A 170 21.63 11.21 -12.87
N LEU A 171 20.74 11.52 -11.92
CA LEU A 171 20.24 12.86 -11.66
C LEU A 171 21.34 13.78 -11.16
N GLU A 172 22.19 13.33 -10.22
CA GLU A 172 23.35 14.08 -9.78
C GLU A 172 24.33 14.37 -10.92
N GLN A 173 24.63 13.38 -11.75
CA GLN A 173 25.50 13.56 -12.92
C GLN A 173 24.90 14.62 -13.86
N ARG A 174 23.60 14.50 -14.20
CA ARG A 174 22.93 15.47 -15.05
C ARG A 174 22.92 16.86 -14.42
N LEU A 175 22.72 16.99 -13.12
CA LEU A 175 22.77 18.27 -12.42
C LEU A 175 24.15 18.92 -12.59
N ARG A 176 25.24 18.15 -12.41
CA ARG A 176 26.62 18.63 -12.61
C ARG A 176 26.88 19.04 -14.06
N GLU A 177 26.45 18.23 -15.03
CA GLU A 177 26.56 18.52 -16.46
C GLU A 177 25.80 19.80 -16.84
N THR A 178 24.56 19.94 -16.37
CA THR A 178 23.72 21.11 -16.66
C THR A 178 24.34 22.38 -16.06
N ALA A 179 24.88 22.31 -14.85
CA ALA A 179 25.60 23.42 -14.22
C ALA A 179 26.89 23.78 -14.98
N PHE A 180 27.63 22.79 -15.51
CA PHE A 180 28.79 23.02 -16.36
C PHE A 180 28.43 23.70 -17.68
N LEU A 181 27.42 23.17 -18.39
CA LEU A 181 26.93 23.74 -19.64
C LEU A 181 26.39 25.16 -19.45
N GLY A 182 25.71 25.44 -18.33
CA GLY A 182 25.29 26.78 -17.96
C GLY A 182 26.45 27.75 -17.81
N ARG A 183 27.53 27.35 -17.12
CA ARG A 183 28.76 28.16 -17.01
C ARG A 183 29.41 28.41 -18.37
N LYS A 184 29.52 27.38 -19.22
CA LYS A 184 30.08 27.51 -20.58
C LYS A 184 29.22 28.41 -21.48
N SER A 185 27.90 28.32 -21.39
CA SER A 185 26.99 29.20 -22.11
C SER A 185 27.21 30.66 -21.74
N GLN A 186 27.34 30.97 -20.44
CA GLN A 186 27.65 32.33 -19.99
C GLN A 186 29.03 32.82 -20.44
N GLU A 187 30.05 31.95 -20.43
CA GLU A 187 31.39 32.25 -20.94
C GLU A 187 31.36 32.57 -22.43
N TYR A 188 30.73 31.72 -23.25
CA TYR A 188 30.57 31.98 -24.69
C TYR A 188 29.75 33.23 -24.95
N GLN A 189 28.73 33.51 -24.16
CA GLN A 189 27.97 34.74 -24.29
C GLN A 189 28.85 35.98 -24.06
N LYS A 190 29.73 35.95 -23.05
CA LYS A 190 30.71 37.01 -22.80
C LYS A 190 31.69 37.17 -23.96
N ILE A 191 32.29 36.07 -24.43
CA ILE A 191 33.22 36.08 -25.56
C ILE A 191 32.54 36.63 -26.82
N ILE A 192 31.30 36.22 -27.11
CA ILE A 192 30.53 36.74 -28.24
C ILE A 192 30.30 38.25 -28.10
N THR A 193 29.96 38.73 -26.89
CA THR A 193 29.78 40.17 -26.67
C THR A 193 31.08 40.95 -26.83
N GLU A 194 32.22 40.43 -26.38
CA GLU A 194 33.55 41.03 -26.52
C GLU A 194 33.99 41.06 -27.98
N LEU A 195 33.90 39.93 -28.70
CA LEU A 195 34.23 39.85 -30.13
C LEU A 195 33.33 40.76 -30.97
N LYS A 196 32.03 40.84 -30.65
CA LYS A 196 31.12 41.80 -31.31
C LYS A 196 31.51 43.24 -31.04
N LYS A 197 32.03 43.55 -29.85
CA LYS A 197 32.53 44.89 -29.52
C LYS A 197 33.81 45.20 -30.30
N ALA A 198 34.79 44.31 -30.27
CA ALA A 198 36.04 44.45 -31.03
C ALA A 198 35.78 44.59 -32.54
N ASN A 199 34.85 43.81 -33.10
CA ASN A 199 34.48 43.91 -34.51
C ASN A 199 33.71 45.19 -34.85
N LYS A 200 33.11 45.89 -33.88
CA LYS A 200 32.56 47.25 -34.09
C LYS A 200 33.63 48.33 -34.00
N GLU A 201 34.66 48.12 -33.19
CA GLU A 201 35.81 49.04 -33.04
C GLU A 201 36.71 49.01 -34.29
N VAL A 202 36.81 47.86 -34.96
CA VAL A 202 37.35 47.77 -36.32
C VAL A 202 36.28 48.30 -37.28
N ASN A 203 36.49 49.47 -37.88
CA ASN A 203 35.63 50.04 -38.94
C ASN A 203 35.70 49.20 -40.24
N MET A 204 35.26 47.94 -40.16
CA MET A 204 35.31 46.99 -41.27
C MET A 204 34.15 47.27 -42.22
N ASP A 205 34.46 47.51 -43.49
CA ASP A 205 33.47 47.73 -44.55
C ASP A 205 32.48 46.55 -44.61
N PRO A 206 31.16 46.78 -44.43
CA PRO A 206 30.16 45.73 -44.50
C PRO A 206 30.15 44.92 -45.79
N SER A 207 30.73 45.43 -46.87
CA SER A 207 30.89 44.67 -48.12
C SER A 207 31.82 43.46 -47.99
N LEU A 208 32.71 43.43 -46.99
CA LEU A 208 33.66 42.33 -46.74
C LEU A 208 33.14 41.25 -45.78
N TYR A 209 31.89 41.36 -45.29
CA TYR A 209 31.30 40.29 -44.48
C TYR A 209 31.11 39.01 -45.30
N HIS A 210 31.36 37.86 -44.69
CA HIS A 210 31.26 36.55 -45.36
C HIS A 210 29.90 36.35 -46.06
N SER A 211 28.80 36.73 -45.42
CA SER A 211 27.46 36.66 -46.03
C SER A 211 27.34 37.45 -47.33
N ASN A 212 28.01 38.60 -47.42
CA ASN A 212 27.99 39.48 -48.59
C ASN A 212 28.98 39.03 -49.65
N LEU A 213 30.15 38.50 -49.26
CA LEU A 213 31.10 37.84 -50.16
C LEU A 213 30.48 36.61 -50.82
N VAL A 214 29.76 35.77 -50.07
CA VAL A 214 29.07 34.59 -50.61
C VAL A 214 27.97 35.01 -51.58
N LYS A 215 27.19 36.05 -51.26
CA LYS A 215 26.20 36.62 -52.21
C LYS A 215 26.88 37.12 -53.48
N ARG A 216 27.91 37.97 -53.37
CA ARG A 216 28.67 38.47 -54.53
C ARG A 216 29.31 37.35 -55.36
N ALA A 217 29.80 36.30 -54.73
CA ALA A 217 30.36 35.13 -55.43
C ALA A 217 29.28 34.37 -56.20
N LYS A 218 28.09 34.18 -55.61
CA LYS A 218 26.92 33.61 -56.30
C LYS A 218 26.47 34.50 -57.46
N ASP A 219 26.39 35.81 -57.25
CA ASP A 219 26.00 36.77 -58.30
C ASP A 219 27.02 36.76 -59.45
N LEU A 220 28.32 36.73 -59.15
CA LEU A 220 29.38 36.58 -60.14
C LEU A 220 29.30 35.25 -60.90
N GLN A 221 28.93 34.16 -60.21
CA GLN A 221 28.76 32.87 -60.84
C GLN A 221 27.56 32.88 -61.79
N MET A 222 26.41 33.38 -61.36
CA MET A 222 25.22 33.54 -62.22
C MET A 222 25.55 34.43 -63.43
N LEU A 223 26.25 35.54 -63.22
CA LEU A 223 26.64 36.44 -64.30
C LEU A 223 27.60 35.77 -65.29
N LYS A 224 28.52 34.91 -64.81
CA LYS A 224 29.39 34.10 -65.68
C LYS A 224 28.61 33.06 -66.47
N GLU A 225 27.63 32.42 -65.85
CA GLU A 225 26.74 31.45 -66.50
C GLU A 225 25.87 32.12 -67.58
N GLU A 226 25.42 33.37 -67.36
CA GLU A 226 24.72 34.18 -68.37
C GLU A 226 25.66 34.67 -69.49
N LEU A 227 26.89 35.07 -69.15
CA LEU A 227 27.88 35.51 -70.15
C LEU A 227 28.39 34.36 -71.03
N ALA A 228 28.41 33.12 -70.55
CA ALA A 228 28.88 31.97 -71.31
C ALA A 228 28.17 31.77 -72.67
N PRO A 229 26.82 31.70 -72.76
CA PRO A 229 26.12 31.58 -74.04
C PRO A 229 26.20 32.86 -74.89
N LEU A 230 26.24 34.06 -74.27
CA LEU A 230 26.42 35.31 -75.01
C LEU A 230 27.82 35.44 -75.61
N GLN A 231 28.86 35.01 -74.90
CA GLN A 231 30.24 34.96 -75.39
C GLN A 231 30.42 33.87 -76.45
N ALA A 232 29.71 32.74 -76.33
CA ALA A 232 29.65 31.71 -77.39
C ALA A 232 28.97 32.26 -78.65
N LYS A 233 27.85 32.97 -78.52
CA LYS A 233 27.20 33.67 -79.64
C LYS A 233 28.14 34.71 -80.26
N TRP A 234 28.74 35.58 -79.45
CA TRP A 234 29.67 36.60 -79.95
C TRP A 234 30.87 35.98 -80.68
N LYS A 235 31.47 34.91 -80.13
CA LYS A 235 32.54 34.17 -80.82
C LYS A 235 32.09 33.56 -82.13
N SER A 236 30.87 33.02 -82.23
CA SER A 236 30.32 32.49 -83.50
C SER A 236 30.11 33.59 -84.56
N TYR A 237 29.71 34.79 -84.14
CA TYR A 237 29.56 35.94 -85.05
C TYR A 237 30.92 36.53 -85.45
N HIS A 238 31.91 36.50 -84.55
CA HIS A 238 33.26 37.01 -84.84
C HIS A 238 34.10 36.01 -85.66
N SER A 239 33.77 34.72 -85.66
CA SER A 239 34.38 33.72 -86.54
C SER A 239 33.89 33.78 -88.00
N LEU A 240 32.91 34.64 -88.31
CA LEU A 240 32.39 34.85 -89.67
C LEU A 240 33.04 36.11 -90.30
N PRO A 241 33.78 36.00 -91.41
CA PRO A 241 34.35 37.16 -92.11
C PRO A 241 33.28 38.10 -92.67
N ALA A 242 33.48 39.41 -92.56
CA ALA A 242 32.51 40.47 -92.87
C ALA A 242 32.25 40.72 -94.39
N ASP A 243 32.55 39.76 -95.27
CA ASP A 243 32.35 39.87 -96.71
C ASP A 243 31.63 38.61 -97.24
N ILE A 244 30.44 38.81 -97.83
CA ILE A 244 29.52 37.76 -98.31
C ILE A 244 30.19 36.87 -99.38
N SER A 245 31.14 37.43 -100.13
CA SER A 245 31.90 36.70 -101.15
C SER A 245 32.90 35.72 -100.52
N LEU A 246 33.58 36.12 -99.45
CA LEU A 246 34.58 35.32 -98.73
C LEU A 246 33.93 34.24 -97.85
N ALA A 247 32.72 34.50 -97.33
CA ALA A 247 31.93 33.53 -96.57
C ALA A 247 31.50 32.32 -97.42
N LYS A 248 31.21 32.51 -98.72
CA LYS A 248 30.92 31.39 -99.64
C LYS A 248 32.15 30.53 -99.90
N VAL A 249 33.33 31.13 -100.02
CA VAL A 249 34.59 30.39 -100.20
C VAL A 249 34.90 29.56 -98.96
N LYS A 250 34.81 30.15 -97.75
CA LYS A 250 35.01 29.39 -96.50
C LYS A 250 33.93 28.34 -96.23
N LEU A 251 32.69 28.55 -96.69
CA LEU A 251 31.65 27.53 -96.63
C LEU A 251 32.00 26.33 -97.52
N GLU A 252 32.48 26.57 -98.74
CA GLU A 252 32.88 25.48 -99.63
C GLU A 252 34.18 24.82 -99.22
N GLU A 253 35.16 25.54 -98.65
CA GLU A 253 36.34 24.95 -98.02
C GLU A 253 35.93 24.06 -96.84
N ALA A 254 35.02 24.52 -95.97
CA ALA A 254 34.52 23.72 -94.85
C ALA A 254 33.69 22.51 -95.31
N LYS A 255 32.91 22.62 -96.41
CA LYS A 255 32.24 21.46 -97.02
C LYS A 255 33.23 20.47 -97.63
N GLN A 256 34.27 20.95 -98.30
CA GLN A 256 35.32 20.08 -98.84
C GLN A 256 36.09 19.39 -97.71
N GLU A 257 36.33 20.07 -96.60
CA GLU A 257 36.97 19.49 -95.41
C GLU A 257 36.04 18.52 -94.68
N MET A 258 34.73 18.75 -94.65
CA MET A 258 33.72 17.79 -94.20
C MET A 258 33.73 16.53 -95.07
N VAL A 259 33.70 16.68 -96.39
CA VAL A 259 33.77 15.54 -97.33
C VAL A 259 35.09 14.78 -97.18
N ARG A 260 36.22 15.49 -96.97
CA ARG A 260 37.50 14.84 -96.69
C ARG A 260 37.46 14.05 -95.37
N LEU A 261 36.91 14.63 -94.31
CA LEU A 261 36.79 13.98 -93.00
C LEU A 261 35.77 12.84 -93.02
N GLU A 262 34.67 12.95 -93.77
CA GLU A 262 33.72 11.86 -94.04
C GLU A 262 34.38 10.73 -94.80
N MET A 263 35.16 11.02 -95.85
CA MET A 263 35.96 10.00 -96.54
C MET A 263 37.00 9.37 -95.63
N GLU A 264 37.59 10.12 -94.70
CA GLU A 264 38.54 9.60 -93.71
C GLU A 264 37.85 8.79 -92.61
N LEU A 265 36.60 9.12 -92.26
CA LEU A 265 35.72 8.38 -91.36
C LEU A 265 35.23 7.09 -92.04
N GLU A 266 34.80 7.14 -93.30
CA GLU A 266 34.44 5.97 -94.12
C GLU A 266 35.64 5.04 -94.32
N ARG A 267 36.84 5.59 -94.53
CA ARG A 267 38.08 4.80 -94.60
C ARG A 267 38.45 4.15 -93.25
N ARG A 268 38.11 4.80 -92.13
CA ARG A 268 38.31 4.26 -90.77
C ARG A 268 37.21 3.28 -90.34
N ILE A 269 36.00 3.38 -90.90
CA ILE A 269 34.86 2.49 -90.61
C ILE A 269 34.82 1.28 -91.55
N GLY A 270 35.32 1.39 -92.79
CA GLY A 270 35.49 0.27 -93.74
C GLY A 270 36.77 -0.57 -93.53
N SER A 271 37.57 -0.26 -92.51
CA SER A 271 38.81 -0.97 -92.13
C SER A 271 38.69 -1.67 -90.76
N ILE A 272 37.47 -1.98 -90.33
CA ILE A 272 37.17 -2.82 -89.14
C ILE A 272 36.25 -3.95 -89.58
#